data_AF-A0A1T5G306-F1
#
_entry.id   AF-A0A1T5G306-F1
#
_cell.length_a   1.000
_cell.length_b   1.000
_cell.length_c   1.000
_cell.angle_alpha   90.00
_cell.angle_beta   90.00
_cell.angle_gamma   90.00
#
_symmetry.space_group_name_H-M   'P 1'
#
loop_
_entity.id
_entity.type
_entity.pdbx_description
1 polymer ?
#
loop_
_entity_poly.entity_id
_entity_poly.type
_entity_poly.pdbx_seq_one_letter_code
_entity_poly.pdbx_strand_id
1 'polypeptide(L)'
;MTMAELENKIDVLNTDISDLDIYYGEEVSEPNAISCWEEGGVWFLQKVDDEGEKQIQSGEEEEILNRLYSHILFRHRIQAAER
;
A
#
# COMPACT_ATOMS: atom_id res chain seq x y z
N MET A 1 1.56 12.38 -4.70
CA MET A 1 1.93 11.69 -5.95
C MET A 1 0.69 11.15 -6.63
N THR A 2 0.72 11.04 -7.95
CA THR A 2 -0.31 10.36 -8.77
C THR A 2 -0.06 8.86 -8.84
N MET A 3 -1.05 8.10 -9.33
CA MET A 3 -0.88 6.66 -9.55
C MET A 3 0.27 6.34 -10.52
N ALA A 4 0.38 7.07 -11.62
CA ALA A 4 1.47 6.87 -12.57
C ALA A 4 2.85 7.13 -11.94
N GLU A 5 2.96 8.09 -11.02
CA GLU A 5 4.21 8.33 -10.28
C GLU A 5 4.51 7.21 -9.28
N LEU A 6 3.49 6.63 -8.65
CA LEU A 6 3.64 5.49 -7.77
C LEU A 6 4.13 4.25 -8.52
N GLU A 7 3.51 3.92 -9.65
CA GLU A 7 3.90 2.79 -10.51
C GLU A 7 5.36 2.90 -10.94
N ASN A 8 5.77 4.07 -11.45
CA ASN A 8 7.16 4.33 -11.82
C ASN A 8 8.13 4.13 -10.64
N LYS A 9 7.73 4.50 -9.42
CA LYS A 9 8.57 4.31 -8.23
C LYS A 9 8.69 2.84 -7.83
N ILE A 10 7.60 2.08 -7.94
CA ILE A 10 7.60 0.62 -7.68
C ILE A 10 8.48 -0.10 -8.70
N ASP A 11 8.37 0.26 -9.98
CA ASP A 11 9.21 -0.31 -11.05
C ASP A 11 10.70 -0.06 -10.78
N VAL A 12 11.06 1.14 -10.33
CA VAL A 12 12.44 1.48 -9.95
C VAL A 12 12.93 0.69 -8.73
N LEU A 13 12.04 0.39 -7.77
CA LEU A 13 12.36 -0.50 -6.64
C LEU A 13 12.56 -1.95 -7.07
N ASN A 14 12.14 -2.31 -8.30
CA ASN A 14 12.23 -3.66 -8.85
C ASN A 14 11.69 -4.70 -7.86
N THR A 15 10.47 -4.47 -7.39
CA THR A 15 9.78 -5.26 -6.38
C THR A 15 8.33 -5.44 -6.77
N ASP A 16 7.84 -6.67 -6.63
CA ASP A 16 6.42 -6.94 -6.69
C ASP A 16 5.80 -6.53 -5.34
N ILE A 17 4.81 -5.63 -5.36
CA ILE A 17 4.17 -5.15 -4.13
C ILE A 17 3.32 -6.24 -3.47
N SER A 18 2.89 -7.26 -4.21
CA SER A 18 2.18 -8.40 -3.64
C SER A 18 3.09 -9.26 -2.74
N ASP A 19 4.38 -9.35 -3.06
CA ASP A 19 5.40 -9.97 -2.19
C ASP A 19 5.59 -9.22 -0.85
N LEU A 20 5.03 -8.02 -0.73
CA LEU A 20 5.03 -7.19 0.47
C LEU A 20 3.68 -7.22 1.20
N ASP A 21 2.73 -8.08 0.83
CA ASP A 21 1.35 -8.09 1.33
C ASP A 21 0.64 -6.73 1.12
N ILE A 22 0.94 -6.05 -0.01
CA ILE A 22 0.34 -4.78 -0.40
C ILE A 22 -0.47 -4.97 -1.68
N TYR A 23 -1.72 -4.54 -1.65
CA TYR A 23 -2.70 -4.74 -2.71
C TYR A 23 -3.31 -3.41 -3.17
N TYR A 24 -3.70 -3.37 -4.44
CA TYR A 24 -4.22 -2.17 -5.07
C TYR A 24 -5.49 -2.45 -5.87
N GLY A 25 -6.45 -1.52 -5.82
CA GLY A 25 -7.70 -1.59 -6.57
C GLY A 25 -8.81 -2.39 -5.86
N GLU A 26 -8.50 -3.00 -4.73
CA GLU A 26 -9.46 -3.76 -3.93
C GLU A 26 -9.23 -3.61 -2.42
N GLU A 27 -10.29 -3.83 -1.66
CA GLU A 27 -10.21 -4.01 -0.21
C GLU A 27 -9.86 -5.47 0.10
N VAL A 28 -8.83 -5.70 0.92
CA VAL A 28 -8.42 -7.05 1.34
C VAL A 28 -8.37 -7.18 2.85
N SER A 29 -8.67 -8.36 3.37
CA SER A 29 -8.93 -8.60 4.80
C SER A 29 -7.94 -9.55 5.46
N GLU A 30 -6.88 -9.94 4.76
CA GLU A 30 -5.82 -10.79 5.24
C GLU A 30 -5.04 -10.09 6.36
N PRO A 31 -4.70 -10.80 7.45
CA PRO A 31 -3.82 -10.26 8.49
C PRO A 31 -2.51 -9.75 7.90
N ASN A 32 -2.01 -8.63 8.43
CA ASN A 32 -0.85 -7.92 7.92
C ASN A 32 -0.97 -7.39 6.49
N ALA A 33 -2.13 -7.40 5.85
CA ALA A 33 -2.27 -6.78 4.54
C ALA A 33 -2.38 -5.26 4.62
N ILE A 34 -1.91 -4.59 3.57
CA ILE A 34 -2.24 -3.19 3.28
C ILE A 34 -2.96 -3.16 1.95
N SER A 35 -4.09 -2.47 1.89
CA SER A 35 -4.85 -2.33 0.65
C SER A 35 -5.15 -0.87 0.36
N CYS A 36 -5.16 -0.51 -0.92
CA CYS A 36 -5.43 0.85 -1.39
C CYS A 36 -6.39 0.82 -2.57
N TRP A 37 -7.46 1.60 -2.52
CA TRP A 37 -8.45 1.67 -3.59
C TRP A 37 -9.07 3.06 -3.70
N GLU A 38 -9.72 3.31 -4.82
CA GLU A 38 -10.47 4.53 -5.10
C GLU A 38 -11.96 4.19 -5.18
N GLU A 39 -12.78 4.98 -4.49
CA GLU A 39 -14.24 4.88 -4.57
C GLU A 39 -14.86 6.28 -4.55
N GLY A 40 -15.52 6.66 -5.65
CA GLY A 40 -16.30 7.90 -5.73
C GLY A 40 -15.47 9.19 -5.69
N GLY A 41 -14.24 9.16 -6.18
CA GLY A 41 -13.26 10.24 -6.17
C GLY A 41 -12.47 10.34 -4.86
N VAL A 42 -12.69 9.42 -3.91
CA VAL A 42 -12.01 9.37 -2.62
C VAL A 42 -11.10 8.16 -2.59
N TRP A 43 -9.88 8.36 -2.09
CA TRP A 43 -8.91 7.30 -1.95
C TRP A 43 -8.91 6.74 -0.55
N PHE A 44 -8.72 5.44 -0.43
CA PHE A 44 -8.74 4.71 0.83
C PHE A 44 -7.45 3.93 0.99
N LEU A 45 -6.93 3.91 2.21
CA LEU A 45 -5.80 3.09 2.64
C LEU A 45 -6.23 2.29 3.87
N GLN A 46 -6.28 0.98 3.73
CA GLN A 46 -6.54 0.04 4.82
C GLN A 46 -5.26 -0.63 5.25
N LYS A 47 -5.13 -0.81 6.56
CA LYS A 47 -4.16 -1.73 7.16
C LYS A 47 -4.92 -2.73 8.01
N VAL A 48 -4.59 -3.99 7.83
CA VAL A 48 -5.06 -5.08 8.67
C VAL A 48 -3.88 -5.49 9.54
N ASP A 49 -4.05 -5.50 10.86
CA ASP A 49 -2.99 -5.96 11.76
C ASP A 49 -2.95 -7.49 11.90
N ASP A 50 -2.07 -7.99 12.75
CA ASP A 50 -1.91 -9.42 13.05
C ASP A 50 -3.18 -10.07 13.61
N GLU A 51 -4.03 -9.30 14.30
CA GLU A 51 -5.27 -9.78 14.92
C GLU A 51 -6.47 -9.68 13.95
N GLY A 52 -6.28 -9.07 12.78
CA GLY A 52 -7.31 -8.85 11.78
C GLY A 52 -8.09 -7.54 11.96
N GLU A 53 -7.66 -6.65 12.87
CA GLU A 53 -8.32 -5.35 13.05
C GLU A 53 -7.98 -4.42 11.88
N LYS A 54 -9.01 -3.75 11.35
CA LYS A 54 -8.91 -2.88 10.19
C LYS A 54 -8.77 -1.42 10.61
N GLN A 55 -7.71 -0.76 10.15
CA GLN A 55 -7.52 0.68 10.25
C GLN A 55 -7.61 1.31 8.86
N ILE A 56 -8.66 2.10 8.63
CA ILE A 56 -8.94 2.74 7.34
C ILE A 56 -8.67 4.24 7.44
N GLN A 57 -7.97 4.78 6.46
CA GLN A 57 -7.77 6.21 6.25
C GLN A 57 -8.26 6.57 4.86
N SER A 58 -8.94 7.71 4.73
CA SER A 58 -9.45 8.20 3.45
C SER A 58 -9.01 9.63 3.18
N GLY A 59 -8.79 9.98 1.92
CA GLY A 59 -8.37 11.32 1.54
C GLY A 59 -8.23 11.52 0.04
N GLU A 60 -7.51 12.59 -0.32
CA GLU A 60 -7.14 12.87 -1.71
C GLU A 60 -6.08 11.86 -2.20
N GLU A 61 -6.04 11.63 -3.51
CA GLU A 61 -5.10 10.71 -4.18
C GLU A 61 -3.68 10.92 -3.69
N GLU A 62 -3.21 12.17 -3.76
CA GLU A 62 -1.83 12.49 -3.45
C GLU A 62 -1.44 12.10 -2.04
N GLU A 63 -2.29 12.38 -1.06
CA GLU A 63 -2.02 12.06 0.34
C GLU A 63 -1.96 10.54 0.56
N ILE A 64 -2.95 9.82 0.04
CA ILE A 64 -3.09 8.39 0.23
C ILE A 64 -1.97 7.61 -0.47
N LEU A 65 -1.63 7.97 -1.72
CA LEU A 65 -0.56 7.31 -2.45
C LEU A 65 0.82 7.61 -1.85
N ASN A 66 1.04 8.82 -1.32
CA ASN A 66 2.27 9.14 -0.58
C ASN A 66 2.42 8.26 0.69
N ARG A 67 1.33 8.01 1.41
CA ARG A 67 1.32 7.11 2.57
C ARG A 67 1.56 5.67 2.15
N LEU A 68 0.87 5.18 1.13
CA LEU A 68 1.06 3.84 0.58
C LEU A 68 2.52 3.60 0.19
N TYR A 69 3.14 4.53 -0.53
CA TYR A 69 4.54 4.41 -0.93
C TYR A 69 5.50 4.33 0.27
N SER A 70 5.21 5.06 1.35
CA SER A 70 5.98 4.96 2.59
C SER A 70 5.91 3.56 3.21
N HIS A 71 4.77 2.87 3.09
CA HIS A 71 4.61 1.48 3.52
C HIS A 71 5.36 0.50 2.63
N ILE A 72 5.30 0.69 1.31
CA ILE A 72 6.05 -0.12 0.34
C ILE A 72 7.55 -0.05 0.67
N LEU A 73 8.10 1.15 0.85
CA LEU A 73 9.51 1.35 1.20
C LEU A 73 9.89 0.66 2.52
N PHE A 74 9.03 0.77 3.52
CA PHE A 74 9.27 0.15 4.82
C PHE A 74 9.34 -1.38 4.71
N ARG A 75 8.35 -2.01 4.05
CA ARG A 75 8.29 -3.47 3.90
C ARG A 75 9.40 -3.99 3.00
N HIS A 76 9.67 -3.31 1.88
CA HIS A 76 10.78 -3.65 1.00
C HIS A 76 12.11 -3.68 1.76
N ARG A 77 12.37 -2.68 2.62
CA ARG A 77 13.59 -2.65 3.45
C ARG A 77 13.67 -3.79 4.46
N ILE A 78 12.55 -4.19 5.06
CA ILE A 78 12.51 -5.34 5.99
C ILE A 78 12.85 -6.62 5.22
N GLN A 79 12.14 -6.88 4.12
CA GLN A 79 12.35 -8.08 3.31
C GLN A 79 13.80 -8.17 2.79
N ALA A 80 14.41 -7.04 2.41
CA ALA A 80 15.80 -6.99 1.98
C ALA A 80 16.81 -7.27 3.12
N ALA A 81 16.46 -6.99 4.38
CA ALA A 81 17.31 -7.24 5.54
C ALA A 81 17.24 -8.70 6.03
N GLU A 82 16.19 -9.43 5.66
CA GLU A 82 15.99 -10.85 5.99
C GLU A 82 16.62 -11.82 4.98
N ARG A 83 17.21 -11.31 3.89
CA ARG A 83 17.95 -12.06 2.87
C ARG A 83 19.45 -12.08 3.15
#